data_AF-A0A1M4TMI6-F1
#
_entry.id   AF-A0A1M4TMI6-F1
#
_cell.length_a   1.000
_cell.length_b   1.000
_cell.length_c   1.000
_cell.angle_alpha   90.00
_cell.angle_beta   90.00
_cell.angle_gamma   90.00
#
_symmetry.space_group_name_H-M   'P 1'
#
loop_
_entity.id
_entity.type
_entity.pdbx_description
1 polymer ?
#
loop_
_entity_poly.entity_id
_entity_poly.type
_entity_poly.pdbx_seq_one_letter_code
_entity_poly.pdbx_strand_id
1 'polypeptide(L)'
;MRLKGFQKAIAALALVPICAVSLTSCGRSSGQYAEKACSYVNRSIVIYKAAEKDVSRATIVKKDEKALLLLRKALPLAALAAGTNGAWQALQATLSESNRVPESRLIGALSQQCATNSQYANVNIPASTVPSN
;
A
#
# COMPACT_ATOMS: atom_id res chain seq x y z
N MET A 1 -1.19 3.03 -67.01
CA MET A 1 0.15 2.47 -67.27
C MET A 1 1.15 3.04 -66.27
N ARG A 2 1.76 2.11 -65.52
CA ARG A 2 2.96 2.11 -64.67
C ARG A 2 3.53 3.42 -64.09
N LEU A 3 3.48 3.46 -62.76
CA LEU A 3 4.26 4.26 -61.83
C LEU A 3 5.77 4.05 -62.03
N LYS A 4 6.52 5.16 -61.96
CA LYS A 4 7.98 5.22 -61.88
C LYS A 4 8.47 4.59 -60.57
N GLY A 5 9.26 3.52 -60.67
CA GLY A 5 10.30 3.19 -59.69
C GLY A 5 11.45 4.21 -59.78
N PHE A 6 12.41 4.28 -58.88
CA PHE A 6 12.91 3.30 -57.91
C PHE A 6 13.68 4.06 -56.80
N GLN A 7 13.90 3.36 -55.69
CA GLN A 7 14.98 3.56 -54.72
C GLN A 7 14.91 4.80 -53.80
N LYS A 8 14.43 4.57 -52.58
CA LYS A 8 15.31 4.38 -51.42
C LYS A 8 14.56 3.63 -50.32
N ALA A 9 15.12 2.48 -49.95
CA ALA A 9 14.72 1.74 -48.77
C ALA A 9 15.01 2.57 -47.51
N ILE A 10 14.13 2.47 -46.49
CA ILE A 10 14.45 2.17 -45.08
C ILE A 10 13.16 2.42 -44.26
N ALA A 11 12.70 1.33 -43.62
CA ALA A 11 11.92 1.22 -42.38
C ALA A 11 10.86 2.31 -42.08
N ALA A 12 9.56 2.03 -42.25
CA ALA A 12 8.72 1.36 -41.24
C ALA A 12 8.78 2.03 -39.85
N LEU A 13 7.72 2.77 -39.49
CA LEU A 13 6.86 2.42 -38.35
C LEU A 13 5.64 3.35 -38.31
N ALA A 14 4.47 2.76 -38.14
CA ALA A 14 3.18 3.41 -38.12
C ALA A 14 3.04 4.41 -36.95
N LEU A 15 2.62 5.64 -37.26
CA LEU A 15 2.10 6.58 -36.27
C LEU A 15 0.75 6.08 -35.76
N VAL A 16 0.71 5.58 -34.53
CA VAL A 16 -0.52 5.44 -33.74
C VAL A 16 -0.52 6.55 -32.70
N PRO A 17 -1.42 7.54 -32.75
CA PRO A 17 -1.55 8.53 -31.69
C PRO A 17 -2.34 7.87 -30.56
N ILE A 18 -1.66 7.32 -29.56
CA ILE A 18 -2.34 6.84 -28.35
C ILE A 18 -2.81 8.09 -27.59
N CYS A 19 -4.09 8.40 -27.74
CA CYS A 19 -4.83 9.30 -26.86
C CYS A 19 -4.87 8.70 -25.45
N ALA A 20 -3.82 8.89 -24.66
CA ALA A 20 -3.82 8.59 -23.22
C ALA A 20 -4.30 9.83 -22.45
N VAL A 21 -5.58 10.17 -22.64
CA VAL A 21 -6.25 11.21 -21.84
C VAL A 21 -6.48 10.64 -20.43
N SER A 22 -5.55 10.98 -19.54
CA SER A 22 -5.74 11.27 -18.11
C SER A 22 -6.71 10.39 -17.30
N LEU A 23 -6.18 9.33 -16.68
CA LEU A 23 -6.77 8.70 -15.47
C LEU A 23 -6.11 9.25 -14.19
N THR A 24 -5.95 10.56 -14.07
CA THR A 24 -5.26 11.24 -12.94
C THR A 24 -6.14 11.46 -11.69
N SER A 25 -7.22 10.69 -11.49
CA SER A 25 -8.22 11.02 -10.46
C SER A 25 -8.49 9.94 -9.39
N CYS A 26 -7.98 8.72 -9.49
CA CYS A 26 -8.35 7.66 -8.52
C CYS A 26 -7.39 7.47 -7.33
N GLY A 27 -6.22 8.12 -7.33
CA GLY A 27 -5.20 7.94 -6.27
C GLY A 27 -5.36 8.81 -5.01
N ARG A 28 -6.16 9.88 -5.05
CA ARG A 28 -6.33 10.79 -3.90
C ARG A 28 -7.07 10.16 -2.72
N SER A 29 -8.01 9.25 -3.02
CA SER A 29 -8.77 8.54 -2.00
C SER A 29 -7.96 7.40 -1.38
N SER A 30 -7.10 6.74 -2.17
CA SER A 30 -6.25 5.63 -1.69
C SER A 30 -5.30 6.09 -0.58
N GLY A 31 -4.66 7.25 -0.78
CA GLY A 31 -3.73 7.83 0.20
C GLY A 31 -4.39 8.13 1.54
N GLN A 32 -5.61 8.68 1.54
CA GLN A 32 -6.33 9.00 2.77
C GLN A 32 -6.74 7.76 3.57
N TYR A 33 -7.20 6.70 2.90
CA TYR A 33 -7.53 5.45 3.59
C TYR A 33 -6.28 4.80 4.16
N ALA A 34 -5.19 4.84 3.41
CA ALA A 34 -3.93 4.28 3.84
C ALA A 34 -3.29 5.04 5.01
N GLU A 35 -3.34 6.38 4.99
CA GLU A 35 -2.88 7.22 6.11
C GLU A 35 -3.68 6.91 7.39
N LYS A 36 -5.01 6.77 7.28
CA LYS A 36 -5.85 6.37 8.41
C LYS A 36 -5.51 4.96 8.91
N ALA A 37 -5.30 4.00 8.00
CA ALA A 37 -4.88 2.65 8.36
C ALA A 37 -3.55 2.67 9.13
N CYS A 38 -2.56 3.40 8.61
CA CYS A 38 -1.25 3.54 9.24
C CYS A 38 -1.30 4.29 10.58
N SER A 39 -2.23 5.22 10.77
CA SER A 39 -2.48 5.83 12.08
C SER A 39 -2.90 4.81 13.13
N TYR A 40 -3.81 3.88 12.77
CA TYR A 40 -4.22 2.79 13.66
C TYR A 40 -3.09 1.82 13.96
N VAL A 41 -2.30 1.45 12.94
CA VAL A 41 -1.09 0.61 13.10
C VAL A 41 -0.09 1.25 14.06
N ASN A 42 0.25 2.53 13.86
CA ASN A 42 1.19 3.22 14.74
C ASN A 42 0.69 3.28 16.19
N ARG A 43 -0.62 3.50 16.38
CA ARG A 43 -1.23 3.46 17.72
C ARG A 43 -1.17 2.05 18.34
N SER A 44 -1.36 0.98 17.56
CA SER A 44 -1.26 -0.38 18.08
C SER A 44 0.17 -0.66 18.55
N ILE A 45 1.17 -0.32 17.74
CA ILE A 45 2.59 -0.49 18.06
C ILE A 45 2.97 0.26 19.35
N VAL A 46 2.49 1.50 19.52
CA VAL A 46 2.74 2.27 20.75
C VAL A 46 2.13 1.59 21.97
N ILE A 47 0.91 1.09 21.87
CA ILE A 47 0.22 0.41 22.98
C ILE A 47 0.89 -0.92 23.31
N TYR A 48 1.23 -1.72 22.29
CA TYR A 48 1.95 -2.97 22.44
C TYR A 48 3.29 -2.75 23.16
N LYS A 49 4.11 -1.78 22.71
CA LYS A 49 5.38 -1.43 23.36
C LYS A 49 5.20 -0.90 24.78
N ALA A 50 4.06 -0.29 25.09
CA ALA A 50 3.72 0.14 26.44
C ALA A 50 3.27 -1.03 27.33
N ALA A 51 2.76 -2.12 26.75
CA ALA A 51 2.44 -3.37 27.45
C ALA A 51 3.72 -4.10 27.85
N GLU A 52 4.73 -4.14 26.98
CA GLU A 52 6.03 -4.78 27.24
C GLU A 52 6.78 -4.21 28.46
N LYS A 53 6.43 -3.00 28.89
CA LYS A 53 7.04 -2.31 30.04
C LYS A 53 6.22 -2.44 31.33
N ASP A 54 5.03 -3.03 31.28
CA ASP A 54 4.20 -3.19 32.47
C ASP A 54 4.64 -4.40 33.31
N VAL A 55 4.43 -4.28 34.61
CA VAL A 55 4.64 -5.38 35.58
C VAL A 55 3.36 -6.18 35.87
N SER A 56 2.19 -5.58 35.63
CA SER A 56 0.90 -6.22 35.90
C SER A 56 0.41 -7.01 34.70
N ARG A 57 0.27 -8.33 34.86
CA ARG A 57 -0.24 -9.21 33.80
C ARG A 57 -1.63 -8.83 33.31
N ALA A 58 -2.51 -8.36 34.20
CA ALA A 58 -3.83 -7.89 33.81
C ALA A 58 -3.77 -6.64 32.92
N THR A 59 -2.78 -5.76 33.14
CA THR A 59 -2.57 -4.56 32.31
C THR A 59 -2.00 -4.94 30.95
N ILE A 60 -1.05 -5.87 30.91
CA ILE A 60 -0.45 -6.39 29.66
C ILE A 60 -1.54 -6.93 28.74
N VAL A 61 -2.37 -7.86 29.24
CA VAL A 61 -3.45 -8.48 28.46
C VAL A 61 -4.42 -7.43 27.90
N LYS A 62 -4.84 -6.46 28.72
CA LYS A 62 -5.73 -5.38 28.28
C LYS A 62 -5.12 -4.51 27.20
N LYS A 63 -3.82 -4.22 27.27
CA LYS A 63 -3.12 -3.42 26.25
C LYS A 63 -2.94 -4.22 24.97
N ASP A 64 -2.61 -5.51 25.05
CA ASP A 64 -2.49 -6.39 23.89
C ASP A 64 -3.83 -6.51 23.14
N GLU A 65 -4.93 -6.73 23.86
CA GLU A 65 -6.27 -6.75 23.26
C GLU A 65 -6.60 -5.42 22.56
N LYS A 66 -6.25 -4.29 23.20
CA LYS A 66 -6.46 -2.97 22.62
C LYS A 66 -5.63 -2.73 21.37
N ALA A 67 -4.39 -3.21 21.35
CA ALA A 67 -3.50 -3.11 20.19
C ALA A 67 -4.04 -3.95 19.01
N LEU A 68 -4.45 -5.20 19.27
CA LEU A 68 -5.11 -6.05 18.28
C LEU A 68 -6.40 -5.43 17.72
N LEU A 69 -7.22 -4.80 18.56
CA LEU A 69 -8.42 -4.10 18.10
C LEU A 69 -8.10 -2.93 17.15
N LEU A 70 -6.96 -2.24 17.35
CA LEU A 70 -6.54 -1.18 16.44
C LEU A 70 -6.10 -1.76 15.08
N LEU A 71 -5.37 -2.87 15.07
CA LEU A 71 -5.01 -3.56 13.82
C LEU A 71 -6.25 -4.01 13.04
N ARG A 72 -7.26 -4.55 13.74
CA ARG A 72 -8.55 -4.93 13.11
C ARG A 72 -9.30 -3.72 12.53
N LYS A 73 -9.21 -2.55 13.16
CA LYS A 73 -9.77 -1.30 12.61
C LYS A 73 -9.00 -0.79 11.39
N ALA A 74 -7.70 -1.06 11.31
CA ALA A 74 -6.88 -0.70 10.16
C ALA A 74 -7.21 -1.55 8.92
N LEU A 75 -7.56 -2.83 9.09
CA LEU A 75 -7.78 -3.78 7.99
C LEU A 75 -8.76 -3.30 6.91
N PRO A 76 -10.01 -2.86 7.22
CA PRO A 76 -10.94 -2.41 6.17
C PRO A 76 -10.43 -1.15 5.44
N LEU A 77 -9.69 -0.27 6.12
CA LEU A 77 -9.09 0.92 5.50
C LEU A 77 -7.95 0.54 4.56
N ALA A 78 -7.12 -0.43 4.97
CA ALA A 78 -6.07 -0.97 4.11
C ALA A 78 -6.66 -1.72 2.90
N ALA A 79 -7.79 -2.42 3.06
CA ALA A 79 -8.49 -3.08 1.95
C ALA A 79 -9.05 -2.05 0.95
N LEU A 80 -9.63 -0.94 1.43
CA LEU A 80 -10.07 0.16 0.56
C LEU A 80 -8.88 0.77 -0.20
N ALA A 81 -7.77 1.03 0.50
CA ALA A 81 -6.55 1.54 -0.13
C ALA A 81 -6.01 0.56 -1.18
N ALA A 82 -5.91 -0.74 -0.86
CA ALA A 82 -5.42 -1.79 -1.75
C ALA A 82 -6.30 -2.00 -2.98
N GLY A 83 -7.63 -1.91 -2.83
CA GLY A 83 -8.57 -1.98 -3.95
C GLY A 83 -8.43 -0.81 -4.93
N THR A 84 -7.92 0.33 -4.47
CA THR A 84 -7.68 1.52 -5.30
C THR A 84 -6.24 1.65 -5.80
N ASN A 85 -5.27 1.08 -5.08
CA ASN A 85 -3.84 1.13 -5.42
C ASN A 85 -3.13 -0.11 -4.87
N GLY A 86 -2.56 -0.92 -5.79
CA GLY A 86 -1.88 -2.18 -5.47
C GLY A 86 -0.69 -2.05 -4.51
N ALA A 87 -0.09 -0.86 -4.38
CA ALA A 87 1.01 -0.61 -3.43
C ALA A 87 0.62 -0.91 -1.96
N TRP A 88 -0.68 -0.93 -1.64
CA TRP A 88 -1.19 -1.20 -0.29
C TRP A 88 -1.61 -2.66 -0.07
N GLN A 89 -1.48 -3.54 -1.07
CA GLN A 89 -1.83 -4.97 -0.94
C GLN A 89 -1.01 -5.68 0.15
N ALA A 90 0.28 -5.37 0.26
CA ALA A 90 1.14 -5.94 1.30
C ALA A 90 0.68 -5.53 2.72
N LEU A 91 0.25 -4.28 2.89
CA LEU A 91 -0.32 -3.78 4.14
C LEU A 91 -1.62 -4.52 4.49
N GLN A 92 -2.53 -4.65 3.53
CA GLN A 92 -3.77 -5.40 3.71
C GLN A 92 -3.49 -6.85 4.11
N ALA A 93 -2.60 -7.54 3.40
CA ALA A 93 -2.27 -8.95 3.66
C ALA A 93 -1.66 -9.12 5.06
N THR A 94 -0.75 -8.25 5.45
CA THR A 94 -0.14 -8.31 6.80
C THR A 94 -1.18 -8.05 7.89
N LEU A 95 -2.11 -7.12 7.67
CA LEU A 95 -3.21 -6.85 8.60
C LEU A 95 -4.22 -7.99 8.67
N SER A 96 -4.47 -8.74 7.58
CA SER A 96 -5.37 -9.90 7.63
C SER A 96 -4.81 -11.04 8.49
N GLU A 97 -3.49 -11.12 8.60
CA GLU A 97 -2.82 -12.08 9.49
C GLU A 97 -2.92 -11.71 10.98
N SER A 98 -3.36 -10.51 11.34
CA SER A 98 -3.50 -10.08 12.75
C SER A 98 -4.46 -10.93 13.60
N ASN A 99 -5.32 -11.73 12.96
CA ASN A 99 -6.20 -12.67 13.67
C ASN A 99 -5.59 -14.06 13.87
N ARG A 100 -4.47 -14.36 13.20
CA ARG A 100 -3.83 -15.69 13.17
C ARG A 100 -2.44 -15.65 13.80
N VAL A 101 -1.74 -14.54 13.62
CA VAL A 101 -0.34 -14.36 14.00
C VAL A 101 -0.25 -13.34 15.13
N PRO A 102 0.56 -13.61 16.18
CA PRO A 102 0.75 -12.66 17.27
C PRO A 102 1.32 -11.34 16.77
N GLU A 103 0.85 -10.22 17.34
CA GLU A 103 1.21 -8.86 16.91
C GLU A 103 2.72 -8.63 16.90
N SER A 104 3.46 -9.22 17.85
CA SER A 104 4.94 -9.16 17.92
C SER A 104 5.66 -9.54 16.62
N ARG A 105 5.08 -10.47 15.85
CA ARG A 105 5.65 -10.94 14.56
C ARG A 105 5.26 -10.05 13.39
N LEU A 106 4.21 -9.24 13.55
CA LEU A 106 3.67 -8.37 12.51
C LEU A 106 4.23 -6.94 12.61
N ILE A 107 4.58 -6.46 13.81
CA ILE A 107 5.02 -5.08 14.06
C ILE A 107 6.14 -4.63 13.12
N GLY A 108 7.14 -5.49 12.88
CA GLY A 108 8.26 -5.16 11.99
C GLY A 108 7.79 -4.86 10.56
N ALA A 109 7.01 -5.76 9.98
CA ALA A 109 6.48 -5.62 8.64
C ALA A 109 5.49 -4.44 8.54
N LEU A 110 4.58 -4.31 9.51
CA LEU A 110 3.60 -3.23 9.56
C LEU A 110 4.26 -1.86 9.66
N SER A 111 5.29 -1.73 10.49
CA SER A 111 6.06 -0.49 10.63
C SER A 111 6.78 -0.12 9.33
N GLN A 112 7.39 -1.10 8.65
CA GLN A 112 8.08 -0.87 7.37
C GLN A 112 7.09 -0.47 6.28
N GLN A 113 6.00 -1.21 6.12
CA GLN A 113 4.99 -0.93 5.10
C GLN A 113 4.35 0.45 5.29
N CYS A 114 4.11 0.87 6.53
CA CYS A 114 3.61 2.23 6.80
C CYS A 114 4.67 3.33 6.67
N ALA A 115 5.95 3.05 6.92
CA ALA A 115 7.03 4.01 6.70
C ALA A 115 7.34 4.21 5.20
N THR A 116 7.41 3.11 4.44
CA THR A 116 7.66 3.14 3.00
C THR A 116 6.46 3.75 2.28
N ASN A 117 5.24 3.26 2.52
CA ASN A 117 4.08 3.69 1.75
C ASN A 117 3.55 5.08 2.14
N SER A 118 3.87 5.62 3.33
CA SER A 118 3.60 7.04 3.63
C SER A 118 4.38 8.00 2.73
N GLN A 119 5.51 7.57 2.17
CA GLN A 119 6.19 8.30 1.10
C GLN A 119 5.30 8.31 -0.16
N TYR A 120 4.73 7.17 -0.56
CA TYR A 120 3.82 7.01 -1.70
C TYR A 120 2.44 7.68 -1.51
N ALA A 121 2.05 7.99 -0.28
CA ALA A 121 0.86 8.79 -0.01
C ALA A 121 1.06 10.28 -0.37
N ASN A 122 2.31 10.75 -0.38
CA ASN A 122 2.68 12.14 -0.70
C ASN A 122 3.15 12.28 -2.16
N VAL A 123 3.94 11.33 -2.66
CA VAL A 123 4.35 11.35 -4.06
C VAL A 123 3.28 10.73 -4.95
N ASN A 124 2.86 11.48 -5.97
CA ASN A 124 2.18 10.95 -7.15
C ASN A 124 3.16 10.00 -7.87
N ILE A 125 3.31 8.78 -7.36
CA ILE A 125 4.21 7.78 -7.94
C ILE A 125 3.48 7.13 -9.11
N PRO A 126 3.97 7.30 -10.36
CA PRO A 126 3.45 6.57 -11.50
C PRO A 126 3.69 5.07 -11.27
N ALA A 127 2.68 4.25 -11.57
CA ALA A 127 2.70 2.79 -11.42
C ALA A 127 3.72 2.05 -12.33
N SER A 128 4.78 2.72 -12.79
CA SER A 128 5.85 2.14 -13.60
C SER A 128 7.08 1.71 -12.81
N THR A 129 7.06 1.78 -11.47
CA THR A 129 8.18 1.34 -10.63
C THR A 129 7.88 0.09 -9.79
N VAL A 130 6.77 -0.62 -10.06
CA VAL A 130 6.60 -1.99 -9.55
C VAL A 130 7.24 -2.94 -10.56
N PRO A 131 8.46 -3.48 -10.31
CA PRO A 131 8.97 -4.53 -11.16
C PRO A 131 8.10 -5.77 -10.96
N SER A 132 7.32 -6.12 -11.98
CA SER A 132 6.76 -7.45 -12.13
C SER A 132 7.94 -8.42 -12.27
N ASN A 133 8.10 -9.34 -11.31
CA ASN A 133 8.91 -10.53 -11.48
C ASN A 133 7.96 -11.69 -11.74
#